data_AF-A0A1L3ZYM7-F1
#
_entry.id   AF-A0A1L3ZYM7-F1
#
_cell.length_a   1.000
_cell.length_b   1.000
_cell.length_c   1.000
_cell.angle_alpha   90.00
_cell.angle_beta   90.00
_cell.angle_gamma   90.00
#
_symmetry.space_group_name_H-M   'P 1'
#
loop_
_entity.id
_entity.type
_entity.pdbx_description
1 polymer ?
#
loop_
_entity_poly.entity_id
_entity_poly.type
_entity_poly.pdbx_seq_one_letter_code
_entity_poly.pdbx_strand_id
1 'polypeptide(L)'
;MMKRLACLLPALLLPALAAACAPVPPPEAGPASLQVTATAIPLSTDDPARTRVGALEYRGGVHLDSRDPRFGGLSGLRWDRARLLAVSDAGDWFSFNVRESGGRLTGVADVRITRLSGADGAPLSGKKAGDAEALELVRPCADGNCQPTGALVAFEQDHRLWAYDFAGGLPLGRPRPAALPPAWLSRLPGNGGMEALASGEGVTLVISESLRTSTGAAVALVRLGGGDWQEAAVSVAEGFSPTDAAHLGGREFLMLSRHYSLMHGIAARLDRLSVEVGDDGRPRIAAVPLAVFAPPLSIDNMEGLAVRRESGRQFVYLLSDDNFSGLQRTLLMKFEMVRK
;
A
#
# COMPACT_ATOMS: atom_id res chain seq x y z
N MET A 1 5.26 7.50 64.68
CA MET A 1 4.59 8.32 63.64
C MET A 1 5.22 7.94 62.30
N MET A 2 4.40 7.42 61.39
CA MET A 2 4.74 6.51 60.30
C MET A 2 5.74 7.06 59.28
N LYS A 3 6.76 6.27 58.92
CA LYS A 3 7.55 6.43 57.69
C LYS A 3 7.29 5.22 56.78
N ARG A 4 7.02 5.55 55.52
CA ARG A 4 6.45 4.70 54.47
C ARG A 4 7.39 3.56 54.07
N LEU A 5 6.85 2.34 53.96
CA LEU A 5 7.47 1.22 53.26
C LEU A 5 7.53 1.54 51.76
N ALA A 6 8.72 1.52 51.16
CA ALA A 6 8.89 1.48 49.72
C ALA A 6 9.02 0.01 49.29
N CYS A 7 8.06 -0.49 48.52
CA CYS A 7 8.16 -1.78 47.84
C CYS A 7 9.26 -1.70 46.77
N LEU A 8 10.32 -2.49 46.95
CA LEU A 8 11.28 -2.83 45.91
C LEU A 8 10.64 -3.85 44.96
N LEU A 9 10.35 -3.44 43.72
CA LEU A 9 10.11 -4.36 42.61
C LEU A 9 11.47 -4.80 42.03
N PRO A 10 11.72 -6.10 41.83
CA PRO A 10 12.96 -6.55 41.21
C PRO A 10 12.91 -6.28 39.70
N ALA A 11 13.89 -5.54 39.20
CA ALA A 11 14.11 -5.37 37.77
C ALA A 11 14.57 -6.72 37.16
N LEU A 12 13.70 -7.36 36.37
CA LEU A 12 14.09 -8.47 35.51
C LEU A 12 14.97 -7.93 34.37
N LEU A 13 16.27 -8.25 34.39
CA LEU A 13 17.15 -8.10 33.24
C LEU A 13 16.80 -9.17 32.20
N LEU A 14 16.22 -8.75 31.06
CA LEU A 14 16.14 -9.56 29.85
C LEU A 14 17.53 -9.61 29.17
N PRO A 15 18.02 -10.79 28.76
CA PRO A 15 19.28 -10.88 28.03
C PRO A 15 19.09 -10.27 26.64
N ALA A 16 19.92 -9.28 26.30
CA ALA A 16 20.00 -8.76 24.95
C ALA A 16 20.51 -9.85 24.01
N LEU A 17 19.62 -10.43 23.20
CA LEU A 17 20.05 -11.17 22.01
C LEU A 17 20.68 -10.16 21.06
N ALA A 18 22.01 -10.19 20.97
CA ALA A 18 22.72 -9.59 19.87
C ALA A 18 22.31 -10.34 18.59
N ALA A 19 21.31 -9.81 17.88
CA ALA A 19 21.07 -10.16 16.50
C ALA A 19 22.34 -9.79 15.72
N ALA A 20 23.04 -10.80 15.20
CA ALA A 20 24.16 -10.58 14.30
C ALA A 20 23.62 -9.80 13.10
N CYS A 21 23.93 -8.50 13.03
CA CYS A 21 23.73 -7.70 11.83
C CYS A 21 24.60 -8.32 10.73
N ALA A 22 23.99 -9.12 9.85
CA ALA A 22 24.62 -9.44 8.58
C ALA A 22 24.86 -8.10 7.84
N PRO A 23 26.04 -7.91 7.22
CA PRO A 23 26.30 -6.71 6.44
C PRO A 23 25.30 -6.63 5.28
N VAL A 24 24.50 -5.55 5.26
CA VAL A 24 23.63 -5.22 4.13
C VAL A 24 24.55 -4.91 2.94
N PRO A 25 24.46 -5.66 1.83
CA PRO A 25 25.28 -5.38 0.66
C PRO A 25 25.02 -3.94 0.16
N PRO A 26 26.02 -3.26 -0.41
CA PRO A 26 25.82 -1.93 -0.97
C PRO A 26 24.69 -1.95 -2.00
N PRO A 27 23.86 -0.89 -2.08
CA PRO A 27 22.75 -0.86 -3.03
C PRO A 27 23.29 -1.05 -4.44
N GLU A 28 22.91 -2.15 -5.06
CA GLU A 28 23.32 -2.50 -6.40
C GLU A 28 22.66 -1.51 -7.38
N ALA A 29 23.47 -0.87 -8.23
CA ALA A 29 22.97 0.14 -9.15
C ALA A 29 22.27 -0.52 -10.34
N GLY A 30 20.94 -0.39 -10.39
CA GLY A 30 20.14 -0.67 -11.57
C GLY A 30 19.24 -1.92 -11.46
N PRO A 31 18.45 -2.20 -12.52
CA PRO A 31 17.45 -3.25 -12.46
C PRO A 31 18.06 -4.65 -12.42
N ALA A 32 17.64 -5.47 -11.46
CA ALA A 32 17.98 -6.87 -11.37
C ALA A 32 16.73 -7.75 -11.58
N SER A 33 16.92 -8.97 -12.06
CA SER A 33 15.83 -9.97 -12.17
C SER A 33 15.84 -10.89 -10.96
N LEU A 34 14.67 -11.12 -10.37
CA LEU A 34 14.49 -11.95 -9.17
C LEU A 34 13.82 -13.27 -9.52
N GLN A 35 14.27 -14.33 -8.86
CA GLN A 35 13.58 -15.62 -8.86
C GLN A 35 12.57 -15.62 -7.72
N VAL A 36 11.29 -15.53 -8.06
CA VAL A 36 10.19 -15.59 -7.10
C VAL A 36 9.39 -16.87 -7.34
N THR A 37 9.25 -17.66 -6.28
CA THR A 37 8.36 -18.82 -6.26
C THR A 37 6.97 -18.38 -5.86
N ALA A 38 5.95 -19.05 -6.39
CA ALA A 38 4.56 -18.76 -6.10
C ALA A 38 3.84 -20.05 -5.73
N THR A 39 3.26 -20.09 -4.53
CA THR A 39 2.49 -21.23 -4.02
C THR A 39 1.03 -20.82 -3.89
N ALA A 40 0.12 -21.55 -4.54
CA ALA A 40 -1.31 -21.23 -4.48
C ALA A 40 -1.86 -21.34 -3.05
N ILE A 41 -2.72 -20.39 -2.68
CA ILE A 41 -3.44 -20.38 -1.40
C ILE A 41 -4.96 -20.35 -1.64
N PRO A 42 -5.78 -20.93 -0.75
CA PRO A 42 -7.23 -20.73 -0.79
C PRO A 42 -7.60 -19.37 -0.17
N LEU A 43 -8.83 -18.89 -0.42
CA LEU A 43 -9.35 -17.71 0.28
C LEU A 43 -9.54 -17.96 1.78
N SER A 44 -9.97 -19.17 2.17
CA SER A 44 -10.19 -19.57 3.56
C SER A 44 -9.45 -20.87 3.81
N THR A 45 -8.70 -20.95 4.91
CA THR A 45 -7.99 -22.17 5.30
C THR A 45 -8.95 -23.24 5.80
N ASP A 46 -10.07 -22.83 6.39
CA ASP A 46 -11.04 -23.72 7.01
C ASP A 46 -12.10 -24.22 6.01
N ASP A 47 -12.34 -23.43 4.96
CA ASP A 47 -13.27 -23.76 3.88
C ASP A 47 -12.66 -23.40 2.51
N PRO A 48 -11.86 -24.30 1.92
CA PRO A 48 -11.26 -24.05 0.60
C PRO A 48 -12.26 -23.85 -0.54
N ALA A 49 -13.53 -24.23 -0.36
CA ALA A 49 -14.58 -24.01 -1.35
C ALA A 49 -15.16 -22.58 -1.29
N ARG A 50 -14.93 -21.85 -0.18
CA ARG A 50 -15.32 -20.46 -0.06
C ARG A 50 -14.60 -19.61 -1.10
N THR A 51 -15.40 -18.94 -1.94
CA THR A 51 -14.91 -18.11 -3.04
C THR A 51 -15.43 -16.68 -2.97
N ARG A 52 -16.16 -16.31 -1.93
CA ARG A 52 -16.74 -14.95 -1.79
C ARG A 52 -16.46 -14.32 -0.44
N VAL A 53 -16.18 -13.02 -0.48
CA VAL A 53 -16.05 -12.15 0.69
C VAL A 53 -16.64 -10.78 0.36
N GLY A 54 -17.76 -10.44 0.99
CA GLY A 54 -18.49 -9.20 0.69
C GLY A 54 -18.88 -9.11 -0.80
N ALA A 55 -18.50 -8.00 -1.44
CA ALA A 55 -18.72 -7.74 -2.87
C ALA A 55 -17.60 -8.28 -3.79
N LEU A 56 -16.77 -9.21 -3.30
CA LEU A 56 -15.60 -9.73 -4.01
C LEU A 56 -15.70 -11.23 -4.23
N GLU A 57 -15.46 -11.65 -5.47
CA GLU A 57 -15.35 -13.04 -5.89
C GLU A 57 -13.87 -13.41 -6.07
N TYR A 58 -13.41 -14.47 -5.41
CA TYR A 58 -12.02 -14.88 -5.37
C TYR A 58 -11.57 -15.52 -6.68
N ARG A 59 -10.64 -14.87 -7.34
CA ARG A 59 -10.02 -15.32 -8.60
C ARG A 59 -8.61 -15.85 -8.36
N GLY A 60 -8.30 -16.33 -7.16
CA GLY A 60 -7.03 -17.00 -6.86
C GLY A 60 -6.05 -16.10 -6.11
N GLY A 61 -5.05 -16.72 -5.51
CA GLY A 61 -4.05 -16.07 -4.70
C GLY A 61 -2.84 -16.95 -4.55
N VAL A 62 -1.70 -16.32 -4.29
CA VAL A 62 -0.41 -16.97 -4.17
C VAL A 62 0.37 -16.38 -3.01
N HIS A 63 1.06 -17.23 -2.27
CA HIS A 63 2.19 -16.85 -1.42
C HIS A 63 3.43 -16.73 -2.31
N LEU A 64 4.06 -15.56 -2.29
CA LEU A 64 5.29 -15.25 -3.02
C LEU A 64 6.49 -15.37 -2.08
N ASP A 65 7.55 -16.04 -2.54
CA ASP A 65 8.79 -16.22 -1.77
C ASP A 65 10.02 -16.10 -2.69
N SER A 66 11.08 -15.50 -2.17
CA SER A 66 12.35 -15.29 -2.85
C SER A 66 13.51 -15.44 -1.87
N ARG A 67 14.63 -15.99 -2.35
CA ARG A 67 15.89 -16.03 -1.57
C ARG A 67 16.70 -14.74 -1.69
N ASP A 68 16.31 -13.82 -2.56
CA ASP A 68 16.95 -12.52 -2.68
C ASP A 68 16.58 -11.67 -1.45
N PRO A 69 17.55 -11.20 -0.65
CA PRO A 69 17.28 -10.48 0.60
C PRO A 69 16.62 -9.11 0.39
N ARG A 70 16.54 -8.62 -0.85
CA ARG A 70 15.82 -7.39 -1.18
C ARG A 70 14.33 -7.60 -1.38
N PHE A 71 13.87 -8.84 -1.51
CA PHE A 71 12.44 -9.14 -1.68
C PHE A 71 11.73 -9.15 -0.33
N GLY A 72 10.68 -8.35 -0.19
CA GLY A 72 9.93 -8.17 1.05
C GLY A 72 9.59 -6.69 1.27
N GLY A 73 8.94 -6.37 2.38
CA GLY A 73 8.65 -4.99 2.74
C GLY A 73 7.73 -4.29 1.74
N LEU A 74 6.83 -5.03 1.07
CA LEU A 74 6.11 -4.52 -0.11
C LEU A 74 4.88 -3.72 0.30
N SER A 75 4.91 -2.42 0.01
CA SER A 75 3.81 -1.48 0.22
C SER A 75 3.06 -1.22 -1.11
N GLY A 76 2.59 0.02 -1.34
CA GLY A 76 1.67 0.41 -2.41
C GLY A 76 1.84 -0.27 -3.77
N LEU A 77 0.70 -0.62 -4.40
CA LEU A 77 0.65 -1.52 -5.57
C LEU A 77 -0.18 -0.92 -6.71
N ARG A 78 0.33 -0.85 -7.94
CA ARG A 78 -0.45 -0.38 -9.10
C ARG A 78 -0.43 -1.32 -10.28
N TRP A 79 -1.57 -1.39 -10.96
CA TRP A 79 -1.69 -2.10 -12.23
C TRP A 79 -1.25 -1.21 -13.39
N ASP A 80 -0.33 -1.71 -14.20
CA ASP A 80 0.04 -1.13 -15.48
C ASP A 80 -0.03 -2.17 -16.59
N ARG A 81 -1.17 -2.20 -17.28
CA ARG A 81 -1.47 -3.01 -18.47
C ARG A 81 -1.41 -4.52 -18.28
N ALA A 82 -0.22 -5.09 -18.15
CA ALA A 82 0.03 -6.52 -17.97
C ALA A 82 0.94 -6.80 -16.76
N ARG A 83 1.26 -5.74 -16.00
CA ARG A 83 2.21 -5.76 -14.90
C ARG A 83 1.58 -5.18 -13.66
N LEU A 84 2.03 -5.69 -12.52
CA LEU A 84 1.92 -5.01 -11.25
C LEU A 84 3.26 -4.31 -10.97
N LEU A 85 3.14 -3.14 -10.36
CA LEU A 85 4.23 -2.30 -9.91
C LEU A 85 4.05 -2.11 -8.41
N ALA A 86 5.09 -2.33 -7.62
CA ALA A 86 5.04 -2.14 -6.19
C ALA A 86 6.23 -1.31 -5.73
N VAL A 87 6.08 -0.61 -4.61
CA VAL A 87 7.19 -0.03 -3.86
C VAL A 87 7.39 -0.80 -2.56
N SER A 88 8.52 -0.60 -1.93
CA SER A 88 8.83 -1.18 -0.63
C SER A 88 9.31 -0.12 0.36
N ASP A 89 8.99 -0.34 1.62
CA ASP A 89 9.46 0.40 2.79
C ASP A 89 11.01 0.41 2.95
N ALA A 90 11.72 -0.41 2.17
CA ALA A 90 13.18 -0.45 2.04
C ALA A 90 13.73 0.45 0.89
N GLY A 91 12.84 1.08 0.13
CA GLY A 91 13.15 1.99 -0.98
C GLY A 91 13.29 1.31 -2.34
N ASP A 92 12.85 0.06 -2.46
CA ASP A 92 12.93 -0.70 -3.70
C ASP A 92 11.63 -0.60 -4.52
N TRP A 93 11.79 -0.64 -5.84
CA TRP A 93 10.69 -0.69 -6.81
C TRP A 93 10.65 -2.07 -7.44
N PHE A 94 9.46 -2.66 -7.49
CA PHE A 94 9.21 -3.95 -8.11
C PHE A 94 8.34 -3.81 -9.35
N SER A 95 8.65 -4.62 -10.36
CA SER A 95 7.83 -4.75 -11.57
C SER A 95 7.73 -6.22 -11.94
N PHE A 96 6.51 -6.73 -12.06
CA PHE A 96 6.30 -8.14 -12.37
C PHE A 96 5.03 -8.37 -13.17
N ASN A 97 5.05 -9.37 -14.03
CA ASN A 97 3.88 -9.80 -14.79
C ASN A 97 3.05 -10.77 -13.94
N VAL A 98 1.73 -10.69 -14.07
CA VAL A 98 0.83 -11.66 -13.43
C VAL A 98 0.69 -12.90 -14.32
N ARG A 99 0.80 -14.10 -13.75
CA ARG A 99 0.47 -15.36 -14.42
C ARG A 99 -0.94 -15.79 -14.05
N GLU A 100 -1.74 -16.07 -15.07
CA GLU A 100 -3.12 -16.52 -14.90
C GLU A 100 -3.41 -17.77 -15.73
N SER A 101 -4.26 -18.64 -15.20
CA SER A 101 -4.82 -19.79 -15.92
C SER A 101 -6.32 -19.86 -15.67
N GLY A 102 -7.13 -19.93 -16.73
CA GLY A 102 -8.59 -19.89 -16.63
C GLY A 102 -9.13 -18.62 -15.92
N GLY A 103 -8.42 -17.49 -16.06
CA GLY A 103 -8.75 -16.23 -15.39
C GLY A 103 -8.42 -16.18 -13.89
N ARG A 104 -7.80 -17.24 -13.35
CA ARG A 104 -7.35 -17.32 -11.96
C ARG A 104 -5.87 -16.96 -11.84
N LEU A 105 -5.51 -16.22 -10.80
CA LEU A 105 -4.13 -15.92 -10.43
C LEU A 105 -3.42 -17.21 -9.99
N THR A 106 -2.30 -17.52 -10.64
CA THR A 106 -1.49 -18.73 -10.37
C THR A 106 -0.03 -18.42 -10.07
N GLY A 107 0.43 -17.18 -10.24
CA GLY A 107 1.78 -16.77 -9.90
C GLY A 107 2.19 -15.44 -10.52
N VAL A 108 3.50 -15.19 -10.52
CA VAL A 108 4.12 -14.01 -11.14
C VAL A 108 5.26 -14.44 -12.06
N ALA A 109 5.68 -13.57 -12.97
CA ALA A 109 6.78 -13.76 -13.90
C ALA A 109 7.57 -12.46 -14.07
N ASP A 110 8.78 -12.56 -14.64
CA ASP A 110 9.61 -11.41 -15.02
C ASP A 110 9.77 -10.39 -13.89
N VAL A 111 9.96 -10.89 -12.66
CA VAL A 111 10.09 -10.05 -11.47
C VAL A 111 11.40 -9.29 -11.58
N ARG A 112 11.29 -7.96 -11.59
CA ARG A 112 12.41 -7.05 -11.61
C ARG A 112 12.37 -6.17 -10.38
N ILE A 113 13.54 -5.90 -9.82
CA ILE A 113 13.73 -4.97 -8.70
C ILE A 113 14.70 -3.87 -9.14
N THR A 114 14.52 -2.66 -8.64
CA THR A 114 15.55 -1.61 -8.68
C THR A 114 15.42 -0.72 -7.46
N ARG A 115 16.54 -0.24 -6.92
CA ARG A 115 16.52 0.77 -5.88
C ARG A 115 16.03 2.10 -6.45
N LEU A 116 15.10 2.76 -5.75
CA LEU A 116 14.67 4.11 -6.11
C LEU A 116 15.83 5.09 -5.98
N SER A 117 15.89 6.09 -6.86
CA SER A 117 16.96 7.10 -6.87
C SER A 117 16.54 8.35 -6.09
N GLY A 118 17.47 8.93 -5.34
CA GLY A 118 17.30 10.22 -4.68
C GLY A 118 17.42 11.41 -5.65
N ALA A 119 17.19 12.62 -5.13
CA ALA A 119 17.29 13.87 -5.90
C ALA A 119 18.71 14.15 -6.44
N ASP A 120 19.74 13.55 -5.84
CA ASP A 120 21.12 13.56 -6.32
C ASP A 120 21.38 12.54 -7.45
N GLY A 121 20.43 11.63 -7.69
CA GLY A 121 20.52 10.52 -8.64
C GLY A 121 21.21 9.28 -8.09
N ALA A 122 21.61 9.27 -6.82
CA ALA A 122 22.15 8.09 -6.17
C ALA A 122 21.01 7.17 -5.70
N PRO A 123 21.22 5.85 -5.63
CA PRO A 123 20.26 4.94 -5.00
C PRO A 123 19.96 5.35 -3.55
N LEU A 124 18.68 5.32 -3.15
CA LEU A 124 18.27 5.62 -1.78
C LEU A 124 18.91 4.65 -0.79
N SER A 125 19.44 5.20 0.30
CA SER A 125 20.14 4.45 1.33
C SER A 125 19.57 4.74 2.73
N GLY A 126 19.28 3.68 3.48
CA GLY A 126 18.77 3.76 4.85
C GLY A 126 17.26 4.03 4.94
N LYS A 127 16.66 3.60 6.06
CA LYS A 127 15.20 3.63 6.28
C LYS A 127 14.60 5.01 6.06
N LYS A 128 15.16 6.05 6.70
CA LYS A 128 14.66 7.43 6.60
C LYS A 128 14.52 7.95 5.17
N ALA A 129 15.41 7.55 4.27
CA ALA A 129 15.36 7.97 2.87
C ALA A 129 14.53 7.01 2.00
N GLY A 130 14.55 5.71 2.31
CA GLY A 130 13.94 4.66 1.50
C GLY A 130 12.48 4.37 1.81
N ASP A 131 11.92 4.85 2.92
CA ASP A 131 10.60 4.46 3.42
C ASP A 131 9.45 4.82 2.45
N ALA A 132 9.14 3.96 1.48
CA ALA A 132 8.17 4.24 0.41
C ALA A 132 6.88 3.47 0.65
N GLU A 133 5.80 4.20 0.98
CA GLU A 133 4.56 3.58 1.44
C GLU A 133 3.47 3.54 0.36
N ALA A 134 3.35 4.60 -0.43
CA ALA A 134 2.30 4.70 -1.44
C ALA A 134 2.87 4.93 -2.84
N LEU A 135 2.22 4.34 -3.85
CA LEU A 135 2.59 4.45 -5.26
C LEU A 135 1.35 4.81 -6.08
N GLU A 136 1.41 5.83 -6.93
CA GLU A 136 0.34 6.13 -7.89
C GLU A 136 0.89 6.39 -9.28
N LEU A 137 0.16 5.94 -10.31
CA LEU A 137 0.56 6.17 -11.70
C LEU A 137 -0.11 7.43 -12.24
N VAL A 138 0.70 8.38 -12.71
CA VAL A 138 0.20 9.59 -13.33
C VAL A 138 -0.29 9.27 -14.73
N ARG A 139 -1.61 9.38 -14.96
CA ARG A 139 -2.23 9.13 -16.26
C ARG A 139 -2.84 10.41 -16.83
N PRO A 140 -2.54 10.77 -18.10
CA PRO A 140 -3.10 11.96 -18.73
C PRO A 140 -4.57 11.81 -19.15
N CYS A 141 -5.08 10.58 -19.23
CA CYS A 141 -6.47 10.29 -19.59
C CYS A 141 -7.38 10.20 -18.37
N ALA A 142 -8.62 10.64 -18.53
CA ALA A 142 -9.63 10.56 -17.49
C ALA A 142 -9.97 9.10 -17.12
N ASP A 143 -10.12 8.23 -18.11
CA ASP A 143 -10.56 6.84 -17.93
C ASP A 143 -9.48 5.90 -17.35
N GLY A 144 -8.24 6.40 -17.19
CA GLY A 144 -7.12 5.64 -16.64
C GLY A 144 -6.59 4.50 -17.52
N ASN A 145 -7.04 4.37 -18.78
CA ASN A 145 -6.63 3.25 -19.66
C ASN A 145 -5.42 3.58 -20.57
N CYS A 146 -4.96 4.81 -20.58
CA CYS A 146 -3.79 5.26 -21.33
C CYS A 146 -2.48 4.88 -20.64
N GLN A 147 -1.36 5.01 -21.37
CA GLN A 147 -0.02 4.88 -20.77
C GLN A 147 0.15 5.87 -19.61
N PRO A 148 0.73 5.44 -18.49
CA PRO A 148 1.16 6.38 -17.47
C PRO A 148 2.35 7.20 -18.01
N THR A 149 2.42 8.48 -17.64
CA THR A 149 3.51 9.39 -18.01
C THR A 149 4.52 9.58 -16.87
N GLY A 150 4.23 9.03 -15.70
CA GLY A 150 5.11 9.04 -14.55
C GLY A 150 4.49 8.28 -13.37
N ALA A 151 5.21 8.25 -12.26
CA ALA A 151 4.76 7.67 -11.01
C ALA A 151 4.96 8.65 -9.86
N LEU A 152 4.01 8.73 -8.95
CA LEU A 152 4.14 9.40 -7.66
C LEU A 152 4.46 8.35 -6.61
N VAL A 153 5.45 8.62 -5.77
CA VAL A 153 5.80 7.78 -4.62
C VAL A 153 5.79 8.65 -3.37
N ALA A 154 4.99 8.24 -2.39
CA ALA A 154 4.93 8.89 -1.08
C ALA A 154 5.91 8.19 -0.14
N PHE A 155 6.70 8.98 0.58
CA PHE A 155 7.66 8.48 1.53
C PHE A 155 7.32 8.89 2.96
N GLU A 156 7.69 8.02 3.90
CA GLU A 156 7.63 8.19 5.35
C GLU A 156 9.01 8.57 5.93
N GLN A 157 9.07 8.93 7.23
CA GLN A 157 10.23 9.41 8.01
C GLN A 157 10.79 10.77 7.56
N ASP A 158 11.08 10.90 6.27
CA ASP A 158 11.29 12.16 5.57
C ASP A 158 10.11 12.39 4.63
N HIS A 159 8.98 12.80 5.23
CA HIS A 159 7.68 12.93 4.56
C HIS A 159 7.75 13.81 3.31
N ARG A 160 7.64 13.15 2.16
CA ARG A 160 7.69 13.82 0.86
C ARG A 160 6.96 13.01 -0.20
N LEU A 161 6.49 13.70 -1.22
CA LEU A 161 5.93 13.11 -2.42
C LEU A 161 6.87 13.40 -3.58
N TRP A 162 7.29 12.36 -4.28
CA TRP A 162 8.20 12.46 -5.41
C TRP A 162 7.56 11.92 -6.68
N ALA A 163 7.74 12.65 -7.77
CA ALA A 163 7.36 12.24 -9.11
C ALA A 163 8.58 11.66 -9.84
N TYR A 164 8.49 10.42 -10.27
CA TYR A 164 9.47 9.74 -11.10
C TYR A 164 8.98 9.70 -12.55
N ASP A 165 9.90 9.96 -13.48
CA ASP A 165 9.70 9.51 -14.86
C ASP A 165 9.78 7.98 -14.88
N PHE A 166 9.09 7.36 -15.83
CA PHE A 166 8.90 5.92 -15.82
C PHE A 166 8.84 5.38 -17.25
N ALA A 167 9.52 4.27 -17.51
CA ALA A 167 9.40 3.55 -18.77
C ALA A 167 9.61 2.05 -18.57
N GLY A 168 8.88 1.25 -19.36
CA GLY A 168 9.09 -0.20 -19.40
C GLY A 168 8.90 -0.90 -18.05
N GLY A 169 8.06 -0.36 -17.15
CA GLY A 169 7.82 -0.95 -15.83
C GLY A 169 8.77 -0.46 -14.74
N LEU A 170 9.69 0.46 -15.01
CA LEU A 170 10.72 0.89 -14.05
C LEU A 170 10.82 2.42 -13.95
N PRO A 171 11.15 2.96 -12.77
CA PRO A 171 11.43 4.36 -12.57
C PRO A 171 12.74 4.74 -13.25
N LEU A 172 12.84 5.99 -13.71
CA LEU A 172 13.98 6.52 -14.43
C LEU A 172 14.53 7.78 -13.76
N GLY A 173 15.85 7.88 -13.75
CA GLY A 173 16.57 9.10 -13.41
C GLY A 173 16.23 9.65 -12.03
N ARG A 174 16.20 10.98 -11.93
CA ARG A 174 16.01 11.70 -10.67
C ARG A 174 14.53 12.00 -10.46
N PRO A 175 14.02 11.85 -9.22
CA PRO A 175 12.68 12.31 -8.89
C PRO A 175 12.59 13.84 -8.92
N ARG A 176 11.37 14.32 -9.12
CA ARG A 176 10.98 15.72 -8.97
C ARG A 176 10.06 15.86 -7.76
N PRO A 177 10.24 16.85 -6.88
CA PRO A 177 9.30 17.08 -5.79
C PRO A 177 7.89 17.35 -6.32
N ALA A 178 6.90 16.66 -5.75
CA ALA A 178 5.49 16.97 -5.94
C ALA A 178 4.98 17.69 -4.69
N ALA A 179 4.63 18.97 -4.84
CA ALA A 179 4.33 19.82 -3.70
C ALA A 179 3.06 19.36 -2.95
N LEU A 180 3.18 19.32 -1.62
CA LEU A 180 2.09 19.16 -0.67
C LEU A 180 2.10 20.36 0.29
N PRO A 181 0.96 20.72 0.92
CA PRO A 181 0.92 21.81 1.89
C PRO A 181 1.88 21.58 3.06
N PRO A 182 2.86 22.47 3.33
CA PRO A 182 3.82 22.28 4.42
C PRO A 182 3.17 22.15 5.80
N ALA A 183 2.09 22.90 6.03
CA ALA A 183 1.32 22.84 7.27
C ALA A 183 0.63 21.49 7.49
N TRP A 184 0.32 20.75 6.42
CA TRP A 184 -0.22 19.40 6.52
C TRP A 184 0.89 18.39 6.84
N LEU A 185 2.00 18.46 6.10
CA LEU A 185 3.18 17.60 6.29
C LEU A 185 3.74 17.70 7.72
N SER A 186 3.78 18.90 8.30
CA SER A 186 4.30 19.10 9.66
C SER A 186 3.47 18.46 10.77
N ARG A 187 2.25 18.01 10.47
CA ARG A 187 1.39 17.30 11.43
C ARG A 187 1.49 15.79 11.31
N LEU A 188 2.13 15.28 10.26
CA LEU A 188 2.27 13.84 10.09
C LEU A 188 3.20 13.27 11.18
N PRO A 189 2.79 12.17 11.83
CA PRO A 189 3.67 11.43 12.74
C PRO A 189 4.87 10.85 11.98
N GLY A 190 5.94 10.47 12.69
CA GLY A 190 7.11 9.87 12.06
C GLY A 190 6.82 8.54 11.34
N ASN A 191 5.86 7.77 11.87
CA ASN A 191 5.27 6.57 11.26
C ASN A 191 3.75 6.72 11.08
N GLY A 192 3.16 6.09 10.06
CA GLY A 192 1.76 6.21 9.69
C GLY A 192 1.40 7.50 8.95
N GLY A 193 2.28 7.92 8.05
CA GLY A 193 2.27 9.15 7.26
C GLY A 193 1.30 9.09 6.09
N MET A 194 1.83 9.14 4.86
CA MET A 194 1.08 9.15 3.59
C MET A 194 0.97 7.75 2.99
N GLU A 195 -0.11 7.06 3.29
CA GLU A 195 -0.16 5.61 3.12
C GLU A 195 -1.10 5.22 1.99
N ALA A 196 -2.18 5.97 1.80
CA ALA A 196 -3.08 5.78 0.67
C ALA A 196 -3.00 6.96 -0.31
N LEU A 197 -2.57 6.69 -1.54
CA LEU A 197 -2.42 7.69 -2.61
C LEU A 197 -3.14 7.22 -3.87
N ALA A 198 -4.16 7.92 -4.37
CA ALA A 198 -4.81 7.52 -5.62
C ALA A 198 -5.16 8.71 -6.51
N SER A 199 -5.14 8.50 -7.83
CA SER A 199 -5.50 9.52 -8.81
C SER A 199 -6.45 8.96 -9.88
N GLY A 200 -7.42 9.75 -10.31
CA GLY A 200 -8.33 9.39 -11.39
C GLY A 200 -9.37 10.46 -11.67
N GLU A 201 -9.71 10.66 -12.95
CA GLU A 201 -10.72 11.63 -13.42
C GLU A 201 -10.59 13.04 -12.78
N GLY A 202 -9.35 13.53 -12.68
CA GLY A 202 -9.05 14.86 -12.15
C GLY A 202 -9.13 14.96 -10.62
N VAL A 203 -9.33 13.86 -9.91
CA VAL A 203 -9.22 13.80 -8.45
C VAL A 203 -7.90 13.13 -8.09
N THR A 204 -7.16 13.69 -7.14
CA THR A 204 -6.04 13.01 -6.47
C THR A 204 -6.26 13.08 -4.97
N LEU A 205 -6.10 11.95 -4.29
CA LEU A 205 -6.26 11.83 -2.84
C LEU A 205 -4.98 11.30 -2.20
N VAL A 206 -4.64 11.86 -1.06
CA VAL A 206 -3.60 11.37 -0.13
C VAL A 206 -4.28 11.21 1.23
N ILE A 207 -4.31 10.01 1.79
CA ILE A 207 -4.95 9.72 3.08
C ILE A 207 -3.87 9.27 4.04
N SER A 208 -3.89 9.84 5.26
CA SER A 208 -2.93 9.45 6.29
C SER A 208 -3.35 8.20 7.06
N GLU A 209 -2.38 7.32 7.36
CA GLU A 209 -2.63 6.15 8.20
C GLU A 209 -2.94 6.57 9.64
N SER A 210 -2.23 7.52 10.23
CA SER A 210 -2.30 7.82 11.66
C SER A 210 -2.75 9.25 12.01
N LEU A 211 -2.70 10.20 11.08
CA LEU A 211 -3.25 11.54 11.33
C LEU A 211 -4.78 11.48 11.35
N ARG A 212 -5.37 11.85 12.49
CA ARG A 212 -6.82 11.79 12.74
C ARG A 212 -7.42 13.16 13.05
N THR A 213 -8.67 13.36 12.65
CA THR A 213 -9.49 14.48 13.12
C THR A 213 -9.88 14.28 14.58
N SER A 214 -10.45 15.30 15.23
CA SER A 214 -11.02 15.19 16.58
C SER A 214 -12.16 14.17 16.69
N THR A 215 -12.79 13.81 15.56
CA THR A 215 -13.84 12.79 15.49
C THR A 215 -13.30 11.39 15.19
N GLY A 216 -11.98 11.22 15.08
CA GLY A 216 -11.35 9.94 14.77
C GLY A 216 -11.35 9.55 13.29
N ALA A 217 -11.76 10.45 12.37
CA ALA A 217 -11.67 10.21 10.93
C ALA A 217 -10.22 10.40 10.44
N ALA A 218 -9.81 9.68 9.39
CA ALA A 218 -8.52 9.88 8.76
C ALA A 218 -8.46 11.25 8.07
N VAL A 219 -7.39 12.01 8.29
CA VAL A 219 -7.16 13.26 7.58
C VAL A 219 -6.62 12.94 6.19
N ALA A 220 -7.25 13.54 5.17
CA ALA A 220 -6.86 13.40 3.78
C ALA A 220 -6.59 14.76 3.14
N LEU A 221 -5.78 14.77 2.10
CA LEU A 221 -5.68 15.85 1.13
C LEU A 221 -6.33 15.42 -0.17
N VAL A 222 -7.12 16.30 -0.76
CA VAL A 222 -7.76 16.10 -2.06
C VAL A 222 -7.39 17.25 -2.98
N ARG A 223 -7.00 16.92 -4.20
CA ARG A 223 -6.75 17.87 -5.28
C ARG A 223 -7.73 17.62 -6.40
N LEU A 224 -8.44 18.68 -6.82
CA LEU A 224 -9.44 18.63 -7.88
C LEU A 224 -8.95 19.37 -9.12
N GLY A 225 -9.05 18.76 -10.29
CA GLY A 225 -8.69 19.37 -11.59
C GLY A 225 -7.24 19.86 -11.68
N GLY A 226 -6.34 19.36 -10.84
CA GLY A 226 -4.97 19.86 -10.74
C GLY A 226 -4.81 21.19 -10.00
N GLY A 227 -5.86 21.72 -9.36
CA GLY A 227 -5.82 22.93 -8.52
C GLY A 227 -5.12 22.73 -7.18
N ASP A 228 -5.50 23.51 -6.18
CA ASP A 228 -4.90 23.45 -4.84
C ASP A 228 -5.34 22.21 -4.06
N TRP A 229 -4.47 21.79 -3.13
CA TRP A 229 -4.79 20.74 -2.17
C TRP A 229 -5.75 21.27 -1.10
N GLN A 230 -6.80 20.51 -0.83
CA GLN A 230 -7.81 20.81 0.18
C GLN A 230 -7.88 19.65 1.19
N GLU A 231 -7.92 19.97 2.48
CA GLU A 231 -8.14 18.95 3.50
C GLU A 231 -9.57 18.40 3.44
N ALA A 232 -9.68 17.08 3.59
CA ALA A 232 -10.93 16.35 3.74
C ALA A 232 -10.77 15.33 4.88
N ALA A 233 -11.89 14.73 5.28
CA ALA A 233 -11.92 13.66 6.25
C ALA A 233 -12.50 12.39 5.62
N VAL A 234 -11.88 11.25 5.91
CA VAL A 234 -12.37 9.93 5.50
C VAL A 234 -12.73 9.14 6.74
N SER A 235 -13.99 8.74 6.85
CA SER A 235 -14.43 7.86 7.93
C SER A 235 -13.71 6.51 7.81
N VAL A 236 -13.05 6.09 8.88
CA VAL A 236 -12.40 4.78 8.99
C VAL A 236 -13.11 3.98 10.07
N ALA A 237 -13.19 2.66 9.88
CA ALA A 237 -13.76 1.78 10.89
C ALA A 237 -12.87 1.77 12.16
N GLU A 238 -13.49 1.58 13.32
CA GLU A 238 -12.76 1.54 14.59
C GLU A 238 -11.64 0.49 14.55
N GLY A 239 -10.43 0.89 14.96
CA GLY A 239 -9.24 0.06 14.96
C GLY A 239 -8.61 -0.20 13.58
N PHE A 240 -9.22 0.28 12.48
CA PHE A 240 -8.64 0.18 11.15
C PHE A 240 -7.86 1.44 10.78
N SER A 241 -6.76 1.25 10.06
CA SER A 241 -5.96 2.33 9.50
C SER A 241 -5.77 2.14 7.99
N PRO A 242 -5.90 3.21 7.17
CA PRO A 242 -5.69 3.16 5.72
C PRO A 242 -4.27 2.75 5.37
N THR A 243 -4.11 1.88 4.37
CA THR A 243 -2.79 1.40 3.91
C THR A 243 -2.56 1.56 2.41
N ASP A 244 -3.62 1.61 1.58
CA ASP A 244 -3.51 1.99 0.17
C ASP A 244 -4.87 2.41 -0.40
N ALA A 245 -4.88 3.07 -1.55
CA ALA A 245 -6.09 3.43 -2.27
C ALA A 245 -5.90 3.27 -3.78
N ALA A 246 -6.96 2.96 -4.53
CA ALA A 246 -6.89 2.84 -5.98
C ALA A 246 -8.13 3.38 -6.66
N HIS A 247 -7.97 4.02 -7.83
CA HIS A 247 -9.09 4.55 -8.60
C HIS A 247 -9.97 3.42 -9.16
N LEU A 248 -11.27 3.49 -8.89
CA LEU A 248 -12.27 2.53 -9.34
C LEU A 248 -12.97 2.99 -10.63
N GLY A 249 -13.12 4.29 -10.83
CA GLY A 249 -13.76 4.89 -12.02
C GLY A 249 -14.63 6.07 -11.59
N GLY A 250 -14.91 7.03 -12.47
CA GLY A 250 -15.62 8.23 -12.02
C GLY A 250 -14.79 8.98 -10.97
N ARG A 251 -15.49 9.48 -9.95
CA ARG A 251 -14.89 9.99 -8.70
C ARG A 251 -14.90 8.95 -7.58
N GLU A 252 -14.81 7.68 -7.95
CA GLU A 252 -14.84 6.58 -7.01
C GLU A 252 -13.49 5.90 -6.90
N PHE A 253 -13.18 5.52 -5.68
CA PHE A 253 -11.93 4.91 -5.30
C PHE A 253 -12.21 3.72 -4.39
N LEU A 254 -11.21 2.87 -4.25
CA LEU A 254 -11.15 1.86 -3.21
C LEU A 254 -10.13 2.32 -2.18
N MET A 255 -10.40 2.05 -0.91
CA MET A 255 -9.45 2.21 0.19
C MET A 255 -9.28 0.86 0.87
N LEU A 256 -8.04 0.41 0.94
CA LEU A 256 -7.62 -0.70 1.75
C LEU A 256 -7.21 -0.17 3.12
N SER A 257 -7.67 -0.85 4.16
CA SER A 257 -7.27 -0.58 5.53
C SER A 257 -6.91 -1.87 6.23
N ARG A 258 -5.94 -1.82 7.13
CA ARG A 258 -5.57 -2.93 8.00
C ARG A 258 -5.98 -2.66 9.45
N HIS A 259 -6.12 -3.74 10.21
CA HIS A 259 -6.25 -3.73 11.65
C HIS A 259 -5.28 -4.75 12.22
N TYR A 260 -4.56 -4.37 13.27
CA TYR A 260 -3.71 -5.26 14.05
C TYR A 260 -4.00 -5.07 15.54
N SER A 261 -4.29 -6.17 16.23
CA SER A 261 -4.32 -6.18 17.70
C SER A 261 -3.84 -7.51 18.25
N LEU A 262 -3.22 -7.49 19.44
CA LEU A 262 -2.78 -8.71 20.12
C LEU A 262 -3.93 -9.67 20.46
N MET A 263 -5.14 -9.15 20.72
CA MET A 263 -6.29 -9.97 21.12
C MET A 263 -7.15 -10.47 19.95
N HIS A 264 -7.37 -9.63 18.94
CA HIS A 264 -8.27 -9.94 17.81
C HIS A 264 -7.52 -10.32 16.53
N GLY A 265 -6.18 -10.36 16.57
CA GLY A 265 -5.34 -10.70 15.43
C GLY A 265 -5.32 -9.62 14.35
N ILE A 266 -5.11 -10.06 13.12
CA ILE A 266 -5.07 -9.24 11.91
C ILE A 266 -6.43 -9.21 11.22
N ALA A 267 -6.78 -8.09 10.60
CA ALA A 267 -7.90 -7.99 9.68
C ALA A 267 -7.59 -6.98 8.58
N ALA A 268 -8.24 -7.11 7.44
CA ALA A 268 -8.21 -6.13 6.37
C ALA A 268 -9.63 -5.73 5.98
N ARG A 269 -9.78 -4.53 5.45
CA ARG A 269 -11.08 -4.00 5.04
C ARG A 269 -10.93 -3.23 3.74
N LEU A 270 -11.87 -3.44 2.83
CA LEU A 270 -11.96 -2.70 1.59
C LEU A 270 -13.24 -1.86 1.61
N ASP A 271 -13.08 -0.55 1.56
CA ASP A 271 -14.17 0.41 1.46
C ASP A 271 -14.16 1.05 0.06
N ARG A 272 -15.36 1.31 -0.49
CA ARG A 272 -15.54 2.18 -1.66
C ARG A 272 -15.63 3.61 -1.16
N LEU A 273 -14.79 4.48 -1.71
CA LEU A 273 -14.83 5.91 -1.49
C LEU A 273 -15.52 6.61 -2.66
N SER A 274 -16.37 7.59 -2.36
CA SER A 274 -16.96 8.50 -3.35
C SER A 274 -16.58 9.93 -3.00
N VAL A 275 -15.97 10.64 -3.95
CA VAL A 275 -15.56 12.04 -3.76
C VAL A 275 -16.57 12.97 -4.42
N GLU A 276 -17.26 13.74 -3.59
CA GLU A 276 -18.23 14.75 -4.00
C GLU A 276 -17.67 16.15 -3.74
N VAL A 277 -18.16 17.14 -4.50
CA VAL A 277 -17.78 18.55 -4.29
C VAL A 277 -19.04 19.26 -3.82
N GLY A 278 -19.01 19.81 -2.61
CA GLY A 278 -20.13 20.57 -2.06
C GLY A 278 -20.29 21.91 -2.76
N ASP A 279 -21.41 22.59 -2.47
CA ASP A 279 -21.70 23.94 -2.99
C ASP A 279 -20.64 24.98 -2.55
N ASP A 280 -19.93 24.70 -1.47
CA ASP A 280 -18.79 25.47 -0.95
C ASP A 280 -17.47 25.20 -1.70
N GLY A 281 -17.50 24.35 -2.74
CA GLY A 281 -16.33 23.93 -3.51
C GLY A 281 -15.42 22.95 -2.77
N ARG A 282 -15.79 22.51 -1.55
CA ARG A 282 -14.96 21.62 -0.73
C ARG A 282 -15.23 20.15 -1.05
N PRO A 283 -14.18 19.32 -1.10
CA PRO A 283 -14.34 17.89 -1.29
C PRO A 283 -14.93 17.22 -0.05
N ARG A 284 -15.85 16.29 -0.25
CA ARG A 284 -16.46 15.44 0.77
C ARG A 284 -16.27 13.99 0.34
N ILE A 285 -15.84 13.15 1.27
CA ILE A 285 -15.53 11.74 0.99
C ILE A 285 -16.50 10.86 1.77
N ALA A 286 -17.36 10.14 1.05
CA ALA A 286 -18.17 9.08 1.62
C ALA A 286 -17.42 7.75 1.53
N ALA A 287 -17.50 6.91 2.57
CA ALA A 287 -16.89 5.58 2.60
C ALA A 287 -17.95 4.52 2.87
N VAL A 288 -18.00 3.46 2.04
CA VAL A 288 -18.96 2.35 2.16
C VAL A 288 -18.23 1.01 2.12
N PRO A 289 -18.46 0.10 3.09
CA PRO A 289 -17.79 -1.21 3.10
C PRO A 289 -18.16 -2.09 1.93
N LEU A 290 -17.15 -2.64 1.27
CA LEU A 290 -17.29 -3.67 0.24
C LEU A 290 -16.97 -5.07 0.77
N ALA A 291 -15.89 -5.20 1.55
CA ALA A 291 -15.43 -6.46 2.08
C ALA A 291 -14.67 -6.27 3.39
N VAL A 292 -14.80 -7.24 4.30
CA VAL A 292 -13.99 -7.35 5.51
C VAL A 292 -13.37 -8.73 5.49
N PHE A 293 -12.06 -8.77 5.66
CA PHE A 293 -11.25 -9.97 5.71
C PHE A 293 -10.72 -10.15 7.12
N ALA A 294 -10.99 -11.30 7.71
CA ALA A 294 -10.55 -11.67 9.05
C ALA A 294 -10.32 -13.19 9.06
N PRO A 295 -9.59 -13.74 10.05
CA PRO A 295 -9.48 -15.18 10.21
C PRO A 295 -10.88 -15.84 10.21
N PRO A 296 -11.06 -17.00 9.55
CA PRO A 296 -10.03 -17.89 8.99
C PRO A 296 -9.68 -17.61 7.52
N LEU A 297 -9.95 -16.41 7.00
CA LEU A 297 -9.49 -16.06 5.66
C LEU A 297 -7.96 -16.00 5.61
N SER A 298 -7.38 -16.42 4.49
CA SER A 298 -5.95 -16.28 4.20
C SER A 298 -5.63 -14.79 4.04
N ILE A 299 -5.25 -14.18 5.14
CA ILE A 299 -4.83 -12.78 5.20
C ILE A 299 -3.49 -12.66 5.93
N ASP A 300 -2.87 -11.51 5.77
CA ASP A 300 -1.65 -11.09 6.44
C ASP A 300 -1.69 -9.55 6.61
N ASN A 301 -0.54 -8.89 6.77
CA ASN A 301 -0.42 -7.43 6.78
C ASN A 301 -0.77 -6.81 5.40
N MET A 302 -2.06 -6.71 5.06
CA MET A 302 -2.52 -6.25 3.75
C MET A 302 -2.27 -4.75 3.56
N GLU A 303 -1.41 -4.42 2.60
CA GLU A 303 -0.92 -3.06 2.37
C GLU A 303 -1.10 -2.59 0.93
N GLY A 304 -0.79 -3.40 -0.08
CA GLY A 304 -0.93 -2.96 -1.48
C GLY A 304 -2.32 -3.22 -2.09
N LEU A 305 -2.80 -2.27 -2.89
CA LEU A 305 -4.09 -2.33 -3.59
C LEU A 305 -3.99 -1.89 -5.05
N ALA A 306 -4.33 -2.76 -6.01
CA ALA A 306 -4.43 -2.39 -7.42
C ALA A 306 -5.78 -2.73 -8.05
N VAL A 307 -6.20 -1.92 -9.03
CA VAL A 307 -7.40 -2.17 -9.84
C VAL A 307 -7.02 -2.40 -11.30
N ARG A 308 -7.44 -3.53 -11.86
CA ARG A 308 -7.38 -3.84 -13.30
C ARG A 308 -8.79 -3.80 -13.88
N ARG A 309 -8.96 -3.03 -14.95
CA ARG A 309 -10.18 -3.05 -15.76
C ARG A 309 -9.93 -3.85 -17.03
N GLU A 310 -10.81 -4.79 -17.33
CA GLU A 310 -10.70 -5.63 -18.53
C GLU A 310 -12.09 -6.06 -18.98
N SER A 311 -12.44 -5.77 -20.23
CA SER A 311 -13.69 -6.22 -20.86
C SER A 311 -14.94 -5.93 -20.01
N GLY A 312 -15.01 -4.73 -19.42
CA GLY A 312 -16.13 -4.30 -18.56
C GLY A 312 -16.16 -4.88 -17.15
N ARG A 313 -15.16 -5.70 -16.79
CA ARG A 313 -14.98 -6.29 -15.46
C ARG A 313 -13.90 -5.53 -14.71
N GLN A 314 -14.02 -5.53 -13.38
CA GLN A 314 -13.05 -4.91 -12.48
C GLN A 314 -12.46 -6.00 -11.60
N PHE A 315 -11.13 -6.11 -11.65
CA PHE A 315 -10.37 -6.99 -10.79
C PHE A 315 -9.59 -6.16 -9.78
N VAL A 316 -9.60 -6.63 -8.54
CA VAL A 316 -8.88 -6.01 -7.42
C VAL A 316 -7.75 -6.96 -7.03
N TYR A 317 -6.54 -6.42 -6.93
CA TYR A 317 -5.41 -7.13 -6.34
C TYR A 317 -5.14 -6.58 -4.95
N LEU A 318 -4.96 -7.49 -3.99
CA LEU A 318 -4.47 -7.18 -2.65
C LEU A 318 -3.08 -7.79 -2.50
N LEU A 319 -2.16 -7.05 -1.91
CA LEU A 319 -0.81 -7.48 -1.58
C LEU A 319 -0.61 -7.34 -0.08
N SER A 320 -0.05 -8.35 0.57
CA SER A 320 0.43 -8.19 1.94
C SER A 320 1.94 -7.99 1.99
N ASP A 321 2.32 -7.20 2.96
CA ASP A 321 3.69 -7.01 3.40
C ASP A 321 4.10 -8.11 4.39
N ASP A 322 5.35 -8.52 4.32
CA ASP A 322 5.97 -9.47 5.25
C ASP A 322 6.81 -8.78 6.35
N ASN A 323 6.97 -7.44 6.32
CA ASN A 323 7.87 -6.65 7.17
C ASN A 323 9.28 -7.26 7.29
N PHE A 324 9.75 -8.02 6.29
CA PHE A 324 10.98 -8.83 6.37
C PHE A 324 11.02 -9.81 7.57
N SER A 325 9.85 -10.25 8.04
CA SER A 325 9.66 -11.14 9.19
C SER A 325 9.21 -12.53 8.74
N GLY A 326 9.85 -13.58 9.26
CA GLY A 326 9.47 -14.96 8.95
C GLY A 326 8.09 -15.39 9.49
N LEU A 327 7.39 -14.53 10.23
CA LEU A 327 6.02 -14.78 10.72
C LEU A 327 4.94 -14.30 9.77
N GLN A 328 5.26 -13.35 8.90
CA GLN A 328 4.34 -12.78 7.92
C GLN A 328 4.68 -13.28 6.54
N ARG A 329 3.76 -13.11 5.60
CA ARG A 329 3.87 -13.65 4.24
C ARG A 329 3.58 -12.56 3.22
N THR A 330 4.31 -12.58 2.11
CA THR A 330 3.94 -11.82 0.92
C THR A 330 2.85 -12.55 0.15
N LEU A 331 1.60 -12.17 0.34
CA LEU A 331 0.45 -12.75 -0.35
C LEU A 331 0.04 -11.82 -1.48
N LEU A 332 -0.14 -12.34 -2.70
CA LEU A 332 -0.81 -11.63 -3.78
C LEU A 332 -2.14 -12.32 -4.06
N MET A 333 -3.24 -11.58 -3.96
CA MET A 333 -4.59 -12.11 -4.14
C MET A 333 -5.31 -11.35 -5.23
N LYS A 334 -6.04 -12.06 -6.09
CA LYS A 334 -6.87 -11.48 -7.16
C LYS A 334 -8.34 -11.74 -6.85
N PHE A 335 -9.14 -10.69 -6.92
CA PHE A 335 -10.58 -10.73 -6.80
C PHE A 335 -11.23 -10.12 -8.03
N GLU A 336 -12.43 -10.54 -8.33
CA GLU A 336 -13.34 -9.80 -9.21
C GLU A 336 -14.37 -9.09 -8.35
N MET A 337 -14.60 -7.82 -8.65
CA MET A 337 -15.74 -7.11 -8.08
C MET A 337 -17.02 -7.59 -8.70
N VAL A 338 -17.92 -8.09 -7.86
CA VAL A 338 -19.28 -8.44 -8.27
C VAL A 338 -20.20 -7.29 -7.92
N ARG A 339 -21.04 -6.88 -8.89
CA ARG A 339 -22.09 -5.90 -8.61
C ARG A 339 -23.01 -6.51 -7.55
N LYS A 340 -23.27 -5.75 -6.49
CA LYS A 340 -24.42 -6.00 -5.61
C LYS A 340 -25.66 -5.43 -6.28
#